data_AF-A0A853KE79-F1
#
_entry.id   AF-A0A853KE79-F1
#
_cell.length_a   1.000
_cell.length_b   1.000
_cell.length_c   1.000
_cell.angle_alpha   90.00
_cell.angle_beta   90.00
_cell.angle_gamma   90.00
#
_symmetry.space_group_name_H-M   'P 1'
#
loop_
_entity.id
_entity.type
_entity.pdbx_description
1 polymer ?
#
loop_
_entity_poly.entity_id
_entity_poly.type
_entity_poly.pdbx_seq_one_letter_code
_entity_poly.pdbx_strand_id
1 'polypeptide(L)'
;MGGKILIVGFGPGSFEHITVRAREAIQESQVIIGYNTYVDLIRDLLIDQDIVRTGMTEEVSRAQKAVDLALEGRVVAVISSGDAGVYGMAGLVYEVLIERGWHTGDQPRVEVIPGISAIHSCAALLGAPIMHDACTISLSDHLTPWTVIEKRIEAAASADFVIALYNPKSGRRTRQIAETQRILLKYRDGKTPVGLVKSAYRDRQVVVRTTLDDMLNHDIGMLTTVIIGNTSTFYHDDLMITPRGYQRKYTLGRVEQRLRPGERLKPENEPWSLNSYAEIQNRSSREWAAEALGRLRNSDMKIIDRADVSISTQSSAHQSTILEIAVSPGVANKKFSPSQLLLLATLAGDQGELEYTPAHHLIFRTTTDDAEKIVKELREGGMRVFPVGDVIKLKACDFCDGEKFEGISFAEEIAERLAGQSVEKELRIGFNGCAMACYGAVNEDIGLVFRKGRFDLFLGGKTTGRNAGPGQRVAEGIPAEQMPDLLERIIATYQSQAFPGERFHKFFMRMGQIEGFSYQDKPQTIAVDAVCGT
;
A
#
# COMPACT_ATOMS: atom_id res chain seq x y z
N MET A 1 7.90 31.00 23.72
CA MET A 1 7.65 30.32 22.42
C MET A 1 8.49 29.07 22.41
N GLY A 2 7.93 27.92 22.01
CA GLY A 2 8.71 26.68 21.93
C GLY A 2 9.53 26.63 20.64
N GLY A 3 10.71 26.02 20.68
CA GLY A 3 11.62 25.95 19.53
C GLY A 3 11.21 24.91 18.50
N LYS A 4 11.93 24.87 17.37
CA LYS A 4 11.65 24.00 16.24
C LYS A 4 12.93 23.40 15.68
N ILE A 5 12.92 22.11 15.37
CA ILE A 5 13.98 21.43 14.62
C ILE A 5 13.45 21.09 13.23
N LEU A 6 14.10 21.65 12.22
CA LEU A 6 13.83 21.42 10.80
C LEU A 6 14.94 20.51 10.26
N ILE A 7 14.62 19.26 9.99
CA ILE A 7 15.60 18.31 9.45
C ILE A 7 15.51 18.36 7.93
N VAL A 8 16.43 19.06 7.28
CA VAL A 8 16.31 19.47 5.88
C VAL A 8 17.15 18.59 4.97
N GLY A 9 16.49 17.81 4.10
CA GLY A 9 17.12 17.23 2.91
C GLY A 9 17.15 18.25 1.78
N PHE A 10 18.32 18.79 1.43
CA PHE A 10 18.43 19.80 0.37
C PHE A 10 18.68 19.23 -1.04
N GLY A 11 18.63 17.90 -1.20
CA GLY A 11 18.84 17.27 -2.49
C GLY A 11 20.31 17.23 -2.94
N PRO A 12 20.60 17.17 -4.26
CA PRO A 12 21.96 17.00 -4.75
C PRO A 12 22.85 18.23 -4.56
N GLY A 13 22.33 19.38 -4.15
CA GLY A 13 23.12 20.59 -3.89
C GLY A 13 23.24 21.56 -5.06
N SER A 14 22.60 21.28 -6.20
CA SER A 14 22.24 22.31 -7.19
C SER A 14 21.00 23.05 -6.71
N PHE A 15 21.00 24.38 -6.86
CA PHE A 15 19.89 25.26 -6.50
C PHE A 15 18.56 24.85 -7.15
N GLU A 16 18.58 24.40 -8.40
CA GLU A 16 17.38 24.00 -9.17
C GLU A 16 16.73 22.71 -8.62
N HIS A 17 17.48 21.92 -7.87
CA HIS A 17 17.04 20.63 -7.33
C HIS A 17 16.77 20.68 -5.82
N ILE A 18 16.76 21.87 -5.22
CA ILE A 18 16.31 22.08 -3.84
C ILE A 18 14.80 22.32 -3.86
N THR A 19 14.06 21.57 -3.04
CA THR A 19 12.60 21.74 -2.95
C THR A 19 12.27 23.12 -2.37
N VAL A 20 11.11 23.66 -2.74
CA VAL A 20 10.63 24.95 -2.21
C VAL A 20 10.58 24.93 -0.68
N ARG A 21 10.01 23.87 -0.09
CA ARG A 21 9.94 23.71 1.36
C ARG A 21 11.32 23.67 2.03
N ALA A 22 12.33 23.05 1.42
CA ALA A 22 13.69 23.04 1.96
C ALA A 22 14.32 24.44 1.97
N ARG A 23 14.08 25.25 0.93
CA ARG A 23 14.53 26.64 0.86
C ARG A 23 13.87 27.49 1.94
N GLU A 24 12.55 27.37 2.08
CA GLU A 24 11.79 28.05 3.13
C GLU A 24 12.25 27.64 4.53
N ALA A 25 12.53 26.35 4.75
CA ALA A 25 13.04 25.84 6.03
C ALA A 25 14.40 26.44 6.41
N ILE A 26 15.30 26.57 5.43
CA ILE A 26 16.61 27.22 5.63
C ILE A 26 16.43 28.70 5.95
N GLN A 27 15.54 29.39 5.23
CA GLN A 27 15.29 30.82 5.42
C GLN A 27 14.59 31.14 6.75
N GLU A 28 13.64 30.32 7.21
CA GLU A 28 12.93 30.52 8.48
C GLU A 28 13.78 30.18 9.72
N SER A 29 14.90 29.49 9.52
CA SER A 29 15.79 29.07 10.61
C SER A 29 16.61 30.23 11.14
N GLN A 30 16.82 30.24 12.45
CA GLN A 30 17.76 31.15 13.12
C GLN A 30 19.17 30.55 13.16
N VAL A 31 19.26 29.22 13.23
CA VAL A 31 20.53 28.49 13.28
C VAL A 31 20.56 27.41 12.22
N ILE A 32 21.67 27.33 11.47
CA ILE A 32 21.96 26.26 10.52
C ILE A 32 23.05 25.36 11.10
N ILE A 33 22.77 24.06 11.18
CA ILE A 33 23.72 23.04 11.64
C ILE A 33 24.00 22.07 10.51
N GLY A 34 25.28 21.95 10.14
CA GLY A 34 25.69 21.05 9.06
C GLY A 34 27.20 20.87 9.01
N TYR A 35 27.62 19.87 8.24
CA TYR A 35 29.03 19.69 7.90
C TYR A 35 29.49 20.78 6.92
N ASN A 36 30.77 21.17 7.01
CA ASN A 36 31.39 22.25 6.22
C ASN A 36 30.97 22.27 4.74
N THR A 37 31.14 21.14 4.04
CA THR A 37 30.85 21.07 2.60
C THR A 37 29.36 21.24 2.29
N TYR A 38 28.46 20.86 3.20
CA TYR A 38 27.01 21.03 2.98
C TYR A 38 26.59 22.47 3.18
N VAL A 39 27.15 23.14 4.19
CA VAL A 39 26.94 24.58 4.42
C VAL A 39 27.43 25.37 3.21
N ASP A 40 28.57 25.00 2.63
CA ASP A 40 29.11 25.68 1.45
C ASP A 40 28.22 25.52 0.21
N LEU A 41 27.50 24.40 0.07
CA LEU A 41 26.56 24.16 -1.06
C LEU A 41 25.28 24.99 -0.98
N ILE A 42 24.85 25.36 0.22
CA ILE A 42 23.63 26.17 0.41
C ILE A 42 23.96 27.64 0.70
N ARG A 43 25.21 28.08 0.53
CA ARG A 43 25.68 29.40 0.93
C ARG A 43 24.81 30.53 0.38
N ASP A 44 24.35 30.40 -0.86
CA ASP A 44 23.52 31.42 -1.53
C ASP A 44 22.09 31.50 -0.96
N LEU A 45 21.67 30.53 -0.14
CA LEU A 45 20.41 30.55 0.60
C LEU A 45 20.55 31.14 2.01
N LEU A 46 21.78 31.34 2.48
CA LEU A 46 22.06 31.87 3.81
C LEU A 46 22.03 33.40 3.77
N ILE A 47 21.38 33.97 4.78
CA ILE A 47 21.30 35.40 5.03
C ILE A 47 22.00 35.70 6.36
N ASP A 48 21.22 35.84 7.44
CA ASP A 48 21.69 36.28 8.75
C ASP A 48 21.68 35.15 9.81
N GLN A 49 21.65 33.88 9.39
CA GLN A 49 21.59 32.75 10.34
C GLN A 49 22.93 32.49 11.05
N ASP A 50 22.85 32.08 12.32
CA ASP A 50 23.99 31.51 13.03
C ASP A 50 24.38 30.17 12.39
N ILE A 51 25.67 29.95 12.09
CA ILE A 51 26.13 28.73 11.45
C ILE A 51 26.96 27.89 12.44
N VAL A 52 26.48 26.70 12.78
CA VAL A 52 27.24 25.69 13.52
C VAL A 52 27.83 24.69 12.55
N ARG A 53 29.14 24.82 12.32
CA ARG A 53 29.91 23.92 11.46
C ARG A 53 30.62 22.88 12.30
N THR A 54 30.51 21.61 11.93
CA THR A 54 31.25 20.51 12.57
C THR A 54 32.05 19.70 11.56
N GLY A 55 32.92 18.81 12.05
CA GLY A 55 33.58 17.79 11.24
C GLY A 55 32.64 16.67 10.79
N MET A 56 33.12 15.80 9.89
CA MET A 56 32.34 14.69 9.32
C MET A 56 32.03 13.59 10.35
N THR A 57 32.91 13.36 11.32
CA THR A 57 32.79 12.32 12.37
C THR A 57 31.98 12.76 13.59
N GLU A 58 31.38 13.95 13.55
CA GLU A 58 30.77 14.61 14.71
C GLU A 58 29.24 14.63 14.62
N GLU A 59 28.64 13.62 13.99
CA GLU A 59 27.18 13.49 13.79
C GLU A 59 26.39 13.58 15.10
N VAL A 60 26.84 12.87 16.15
CA VAL A 60 26.17 12.89 17.46
C VAL A 60 26.19 14.29 18.07
N SER A 61 27.34 14.98 18.01
CA SER A 61 27.45 16.34 18.54
C SER A 61 26.56 17.35 17.79
N ARG A 62 26.37 17.16 16.47
CA ARG A 62 25.44 17.98 15.67
C ARG A 62 24.01 17.80 16.13
N ALA A 63 23.58 16.55 16.32
CA ALA A 63 22.24 16.24 16.79
C ALA A 63 22.00 16.79 18.21
N GLN A 64 22.94 16.56 19.13
CA GLN A 64 22.89 17.11 20.50
C GLN A 64 22.79 18.63 20.49
N LYS A 65 23.65 19.31 19.72
CA LYS A 65 23.62 20.77 19.62
C LYS A 65 22.32 21.28 19.02
N ALA A 66 21.76 20.61 18.01
CA ALA A 66 20.47 20.97 17.43
C ALA A 66 19.36 20.94 18.48
N VAL A 67 19.33 19.86 19.28
CA VAL A 67 18.34 19.69 20.34
C VAL A 67 18.52 20.71 21.45
N ASP A 68 19.74 20.99 21.90
CA ASP A 68 20.04 22.02 22.91
C ASP A 68 19.49 23.39 22.48
N LEU A 69 19.82 23.81 21.26
CA LEU A 69 19.42 25.11 20.73
C LEU A 69 17.91 25.22 20.52
N ALA A 70 17.26 24.13 20.12
CA ALA A 70 15.81 24.11 19.98
C ALA A 70 15.08 24.08 21.33
N LEU A 71 15.64 23.45 22.36
CA LEU A 71 15.13 23.53 23.74
C LEU A 71 15.27 24.94 24.34
N GLU A 72 16.26 25.71 23.91
CA GLU A 72 16.36 27.16 24.21
C GLU A 72 15.29 28.01 23.49
N GLY A 73 14.44 27.39 22.67
CA GLY A 73 13.35 28.07 21.95
C GLY A 73 13.70 28.54 20.54
N ARG A 74 14.88 28.17 20.00
CA ARG A 74 15.29 28.59 18.65
C ARG A 74 14.69 27.73 17.55
N VAL A 75 14.64 28.29 16.34
CA VAL A 75 14.37 27.55 15.10
C VAL A 75 15.69 27.10 14.49
N VAL A 76 15.91 25.80 14.41
CA VAL A 76 17.17 25.18 14.03
C VAL A 76 16.97 24.31 12.80
N ALA A 77 17.70 24.58 11.70
CA ALA A 77 17.79 23.66 10.58
C ALA A 77 19.01 22.76 10.69
N VAL A 78 18.76 21.45 10.66
CA VAL A 78 19.79 20.41 10.56
C VAL A 78 19.83 19.93 9.11
N ILE A 79 20.84 20.36 8.36
CA ILE A 79 20.90 20.14 6.91
C ILE A 79 21.58 18.81 6.55
N SER A 80 21.05 18.12 5.56
CA SER A 80 21.56 16.87 4.99
C SER A 80 21.54 16.95 3.46
N SER A 81 22.63 16.52 2.82
CA SER A 81 22.66 16.34 1.37
C SER A 81 21.77 15.17 0.98
N GLY A 82 21.07 15.29 -0.15
CA GLY A 82 20.10 14.30 -0.58
C GLY A 82 18.82 14.40 0.25
N ASP A 83 18.36 13.27 0.77
CA ASP A 83 17.23 13.19 1.68
C ASP A 83 17.71 12.98 3.12
N ALA A 84 17.11 13.68 4.09
CA ALA A 84 17.53 13.58 5.49
C ALA A 84 17.25 12.21 6.15
N GLY A 85 16.30 11.44 5.60
CA GLY A 85 15.98 10.08 6.05
C GLY A 85 16.86 9.00 5.43
N VAL A 86 17.60 9.28 4.35
CA VAL A 86 18.45 8.30 3.67
C VAL A 86 19.91 8.50 4.07
N TYR A 87 20.37 7.74 5.07
CA TYR A 87 21.72 7.86 5.64
C TYR A 87 22.08 9.29 6.09
N GLY A 88 21.07 10.07 6.46
CA GLY A 88 21.19 11.46 6.91
C GLY A 88 20.94 11.63 8.41
N MET A 89 20.63 12.86 8.82
CA MET A 89 20.54 13.25 10.24
C MET A 89 19.20 12.92 10.91
N ALA A 90 18.15 12.55 10.17
CA ALA A 90 16.80 12.42 10.74
C ALA A 90 16.72 11.40 11.88
N GLY A 91 17.22 10.18 11.65
CA GLY A 91 17.20 9.12 12.67
C GLY A 91 17.95 9.53 13.94
N LEU A 92 19.17 10.05 13.79
CA LEU A 92 20.00 10.44 14.92
C LEU A 92 19.42 11.60 15.75
N VAL A 93 18.78 12.58 15.09
CA VAL A 93 18.08 13.67 15.81
C VAL A 93 16.93 13.12 16.64
N TYR A 94 16.14 12.19 16.09
CA TYR A 94 15.08 11.52 16.86
C TYR A 94 15.64 10.68 18.02
N GLU A 95 16.72 9.92 17.81
CA GLU A 95 17.38 9.15 18.87
C GLU A 95 17.78 10.05 20.04
N VAL A 96 18.44 11.18 19.77
CA VAL A 96 18.85 12.14 20.81
C VAL A 96 17.65 12.79 21.51
N LEU A 97 16.57 13.09 20.78
CA LEU A 97 15.34 13.61 21.37
C LEU A 97 14.68 12.59 22.32
N ILE A 98 14.58 11.33 21.89
CA ILE A 98 13.99 10.24 22.67
C ILE A 98 14.81 9.99 23.94
N GLU A 99 16.15 10.00 23.86
CA GLU A 99 17.03 9.89 25.02
C GLU A 99 16.81 11.02 26.04
N ARG A 100 16.34 12.18 25.59
CA ARG A 100 15.99 13.33 26.44
C ARG A 100 14.53 13.36 26.89
N GLY A 101 13.78 12.27 26.66
CA GLY A 101 12.40 12.13 27.09
C GLY A 101 11.38 12.88 26.24
N TRP A 102 11.71 13.24 24.99
CA TRP A 102 10.79 13.89 24.07
C TRP A 102 9.76 12.89 23.51
N HIS A 103 8.49 13.31 23.45
CA HIS A 103 7.40 12.58 22.81
C HIS A 103 6.77 13.39 21.66
N THR A 104 6.06 12.70 20.77
CA THR A 104 5.30 13.35 19.69
C THR A 104 4.27 14.32 20.27
N GLY A 105 4.45 15.62 20.00
CA GLY A 105 3.62 16.70 20.54
C GLY A 105 4.36 17.63 21.49
N ASP A 106 5.50 17.19 22.03
CA ASP A 106 6.35 17.99 22.90
C ASP A 106 7.13 19.06 22.13
N GLN A 107 7.70 20.00 22.91
CA GLN A 107 8.69 20.94 22.41
C GLN A 107 10.11 20.32 22.52
N PRO A 108 11.01 20.59 21.57
CA PRO A 108 10.79 21.38 20.36
C PRO A 108 9.96 20.63 19.32
N ARG A 109 9.21 21.37 18.49
CA ARG A 109 8.51 20.77 17.34
C ARG A 109 9.53 20.26 16.33
N VAL A 110 9.30 19.06 15.78
CA VAL A 110 10.20 18.46 14.78
C VAL A 110 9.50 18.32 13.45
N GLU A 111 10.16 18.72 12.38
CA GLU A 111 9.68 18.57 11.01
C GLU A 111 10.81 17.99 10.13
N VAL A 112 10.52 16.92 9.39
CA VAL A 112 11.45 16.36 8.41
C VAL A 112 11.04 16.86 7.03
N ILE A 113 11.94 17.58 6.37
CA ILE A 113 11.73 18.14 5.04
C ILE A 113 12.44 17.24 4.01
N PRO A 114 11.69 16.66 3.05
CA PRO A 114 12.25 15.70 2.10
C PRO A 114 13.13 16.38 1.05
N GLY A 115 14.10 15.63 0.56
CA GLY A 115 15.02 16.04 -0.49
C GLY A 115 15.23 14.97 -1.56
N ILE A 116 15.74 15.38 -2.73
CA ILE A 116 16.03 14.45 -3.82
C ILE A 116 17.28 13.64 -3.46
N SER A 117 17.10 12.39 -3.04
CA SER A 117 18.20 11.50 -2.65
C SER A 117 19.15 11.17 -3.81
N ALA A 118 20.35 10.68 -3.50
CA ALA A 118 21.40 10.46 -4.49
C ALA A 118 21.01 9.40 -5.53
N ILE A 119 20.25 8.38 -5.16
CA ILE A 119 19.72 7.36 -6.07
C ILE A 119 18.91 7.99 -7.21
N HIS A 120 18.00 8.92 -6.90
CA HIS A 120 17.17 9.60 -7.89
C HIS A 120 17.99 10.59 -8.72
N SER A 121 18.86 11.37 -8.07
CA SER A 121 19.72 12.34 -8.74
C SER A 121 20.65 11.67 -9.76
N CYS A 122 21.25 10.54 -9.37
CA CYS A 122 22.17 9.80 -10.24
C CYS A 122 21.41 9.03 -11.33
N ALA A 123 20.24 8.47 -11.02
CA ALA A 123 19.42 7.79 -12.00
C ALA A 123 18.99 8.73 -13.14
N ALA A 124 18.60 9.98 -12.82
CA ALA A 124 18.21 10.98 -13.81
C ALA A 124 19.35 11.32 -14.80
N LEU A 125 20.61 11.25 -14.36
CA LEU A 125 21.79 11.47 -15.20
C LEU A 125 22.17 10.23 -16.04
N LEU A 126 21.69 9.05 -15.65
CA LEU A 126 21.98 7.77 -16.33
C LEU A 126 20.86 7.35 -17.29
N GLY A 127 19.62 7.81 -17.09
CA GLY A 127 18.45 7.41 -17.89
C GLY A 127 17.29 6.99 -16.99
N ALA A 128 16.91 5.72 -17.05
CA ALA A 128 15.83 5.13 -16.25
C ALA A 128 16.26 3.82 -15.53
N PRO A 129 17.39 3.81 -14.78
CA PRO A 129 17.91 2.57 -14.20
C PRO A 129 17.14 2.07 -12.97
N ILE A 130 16.26 2.88 -12.36
CA ILE A 130 15.53 2.52 -11.11
C ILE A 130 14.02 2.40 -11.33
N MET A 131 13.60 2.12 -12.57
CA MET A 131 12.18 2.04 -12.95
C MET A 131 11.51 0.75 -12.45
N HIS A 132 12.29 -0.28 -12.12
CA HIS A 132 11.84 -1.51 -11.45
C HIS A 132 12.25 -1.48 -9.96
N ASP A 133 11.87 -2.53 -9.22
CA ASP A 133 12.25 -2.73 -7.83
C ASP A 133 13.75 -2.47 -7.60
N ALA A 134 14.02 -1.50 -6.73
CA ALA A 134 15.36 -1.02 -6.44
C ALA A 134 15.57 -0.91 -4.92
N CYS A 135 16.81 -1.08 -4.47
CA CYS A 135 17.19 -0.91 -3.08
C CYS A 135 18.44 -0.02 -2.95
N THR A 136 18.60 0.59 -1.78
CA THR A 136 19.80 1.36 -1.43
C THR A 136 20.59 0.62 -0.35
N ILE A 137 21.90 0.49 -0.55
CA ILE A 137 22.80 -0.15 0.43
C ILE A 137 24.01 0.75 0.66
N SER A 138 24.27 1.11 1.92
CA SER A 138 25.50 1.80 2.31
C SER A 138 26.61 0.77 2.55
N LEU A 139 27.79 1.00 1.96
CA LEU A 139 28.99 0.19 2.19
C LEU A 139 29.84 0.68 3.38
N SER A 140 29.32 1.63 4.17
CA SER A 140 29.98 2.08 5.40
C SER A 140 29.76 1.07 6.52
N ASP A 141 30.84 0.47 6.99
CA ASP A 141 30.87 -0.48 8.11
C ASP A 141 31.14 0.19 9.48
N HIS A 142 31.09 1.53 9.53
CA HIS A 142 31.38 2.28 10.76
C HIS A 142 30.40 1.98 11.90
N LEU A 143 29.10 1.87 11.58
CA LEU A 143 28.03 1.59 12.55
C LEU A 143 27.32 0.26 12.27
N THR A 144 27.66 -0.42 11.17
CA THR A 144 27.00 -1.66 10.75
C THR A 144 28.08 -2.69 10.43
N PRO A 145 28.11 -3.86 11.11
CA PRO A 145 29.09 -4.89 10.80
C PRO A 145 29.06 -5.32 9.34
N TRP A 146 30.23 -5.51 8.73
CA TRP A 146 30.35 -5.93 7.33
C TRP A 146 29.51 -7.17 7.00
N THR A 147 29.46 -8.15 7.90
CA THR A 147 28.66 -9.39 7.72
C THR A 147 27.18 -9.14 7.49
N VAL A 148 26.62 -8.07 8.09
CA VAL A 148 25.22 -7.66 7.87
C VAL A 148 25.06 -6.97 6.51
N ILE A 149 26.04 -6.15 6.12
CA ILE A 149 26.05 -5.48 4.81
C ILE A 149 26.16 -6.52 3.69
N GLU A 150 27.09 -7.48 3.82
CA GLU A 150 27.26 -8.62 2.93
C GLU A 150 25.96 -9.42 2.76
N LYS A 151 25.28 -9.74 3.88
CA LYS A 151 23.96 -10.40 3.83
C LYS A 151 22.91 -9.59 3.05
N ARG A 152 22.89 -8.26 3.20
CA ARG A 152 21.96 -7.38 2.46
C ARG A 152 22.28 -7.37 0.97
N ILE A 153 23.57 -7.34 0.60
CA ILE A 153 24.01 -7.39 -0.79
C ILE A 153 23.60 -8.73 -1.41
N GLU A 154 23.91 -9.85 -0.76
CA GLU A 154 23.57 -11.19 -1.25
C GLU A 154 22.05 -11.36 -1.41
N ALA A 155 21.24 -10.84 -0.47
CA ALA A 155 19.79 -10.87 -0.57
C ALA A 155 19.24 -9.99 -1.71
N ALA A 156 19.78 -8.78 -1.89
CA ALA A 156 19.39 -7.91 -3.00
C ALA A 156 19.81 -8.50 -4.36
N ALA A 157 20.96 -9.20 -4.39
CA ALA A 157 21.46 -9.90 -5.56
C ALA A 157 20.55 -11.06 -5.94
N SER A 158 20.22 -11.93 -4.99
CA SER A 158 19.40 -13.13 -5.20
C SER A 158 17.95 -12.82 -5.56
N ALA A 159 17.42 -11.69 -5.08
CA ALA A 159 16.10 -11.19 -5.43
C ALA A 159 16.09 -10.26 -6.67
N ASP A 160 17.21 -10.13 -7.38
CA ASP A 160 17.36 -9.37 -8.62
C ASP A 160 16.91 -7.88 -8.56
N PHE A 161 17.17 -7.21 -7.43
CA PHE A 161 16.91 -5.78 -7.27
C PHE A 161 17.91 -4.94 -8.08
N VAL A 162 17.51 -3.79 -8.59
CA VAL A 162 18.48 -2.74 -8.93
C VAL A 162 19.11 -2.24 -7.63
N ILE A 163 20.44 -2.08 -7.58
CA ILE A 163 21.14 -1.74 -6.33
C ILE A 163 21.83 -0.38 -6.49
N ALA A 164 21.48 0.57 -5.63
CA ALA A 164 22.19 1.84 -5.49
C ALA A 164 23.09 1.80 -4.26
N LEU A 165 24.41 1.80 -4.48
CA LEU A 165 25.40 1.78 -3.42
C LEU A 165 25.76 3.20 -2.96
N TYR A 166 25.61 3.42 -1.67
CA TYR A 166 26.02 4.64 -0.96
C TYR A 166 27.34 4.40 -0.23
N ASN A 167 28.09 5.48 -0.02
CA ASN A 167 29.39 5.44 0.65
C ASN A 167 30.32 4.35 0.11
N PRO A 168 30.42 4.16 -1.23
CA PRO A 168 30.94 2.93 -1.82
C PRO A 168 32.44 2.73 -1.52
N LYS A 169 33.20 3.82 -1.44
CA LYS A 169 34.65 3.77 -1.19
C LYS A 169 35.10 5.03 -0.45
N SER A 170 36.10 4.88 0.42
CA SER A 170 36.81 6.00 1.05
C SER A 170 38.30 5.69 1.12
N GLY A 171 39.13 6.62 1.59
CA GLY A 171 40.57 6.38 1.75
C GLY A 171 40.91 5.17 2.64
N ARG A 172 40.04 4.84 3.62
CA ARG A 172 40.22 3.69 4.52
C ARG A 172 39.40 2.45 4.12
N ARG A 173 38.27 2.66 3.42
CA ARG A 173 37.33 1.61 2.98
C ARG A 173 37.49 1.36 1.49
N THR A 174 38.34 0.41 1.14
CA THR A 174 38.65 0.08 -0.27
C THR A 174 38.20 -1.33 -0.66
N ARG A 175 38.06 -2.24 0.31
CA ARG A 175 37.73 -3.66 0.09
C ARG A 175 36.25 -3.90 -0.19
N GLN A 176 35.37 -3.14 0.46
CA GLN A 176 33.93 -3.36 0.49
C GLN A 176 33.31 -3.36 -0.91
N ILE A 177 33.70 -2.43 -1.77
CA ILE A 177 33.19 -2.36 -3.15
C ILE A 177 33.63 -3.55 -4.00
N ALA A 178 34.85 -4.06 -3.80
CA ALA A 178 35.36 -5.23 -4.51
C ALA A 178 34.67 -6.53 -4.05
N GLU A 179 34.43 -6.68 -2.76
CA GLU A 179 33.65 -7.83 -2.24
C GLU A 179 32.19 -7.75 -2.71
N THR A 180 31.62 -6.55 -2.78
CA THR A 180 30.27 -6.34 -3.33
C THR A 180 30.19 -6.80 -4.78
N GLN A 181 31.15 -6.42 -5.63
CA GLN A 181 31.25 -6.90 -7.02
C GLN A 181 31.34 -8.43 -7.06
N ARG A 182 32.23 -9.03 -6.25
CA ARG A 182 32.41 -10.50 -6.18
C ARG A 182 31.14 -11.23 -5.79
N ILE A 183 30.38 -10.69 -4.85
CA ILE A 183 29.07 -11.25 -4.45
C ILE A 183 28.09 -11.18 -5.62
N LEU A 184 27.97 -10.02 -6.26
CA LEU A 184 27.00 -9.81 -7.33
C LEU A 184 27.28 -10.67 -8.57
N LEU A 185 28.55 -10.92 -8.90
CA LEU A 185 28.96 -11.81 -9.99
C LEU A 185 28.53 -13.28 -9.79
N LYS A 186 28.15 -13.70 -8.58
CA LYS A 186 27.54 -15.02 -8.38
C LYS A 186 26.11 -15.12 -8.91
N TYR A 187 25.43 -13.98 -9.05
CA TYR A 187 24.00 -13.90 -9.37
C TYR A 187 23.71 -13.23 -10.71
N ARG A 188 24.67 -12.46 -11.24
CA ARG A 188 24.49 -11.62 -12.43
C ARG A 188 25.65 -11.81 -13.39
N ASP A 189 25.36 -11.61 -14.68
CA ASP A 189 26.38 -11.61 -15.72
C ASP A 189 27.32 -10.41 -15.54
N GLY A 190 28.61 -10.61 -15.83
CA GLY A 190 29.64 -9.57 -15.72
C GLY A 190 29.38 -8.35 -16.60
N LYS A 191 28.61 -8.50 -17.69
CA LYS A 191 28.19 -7.42 -18.60
C LYS A 191 26.99 -6.62 -18.07
N THR A 192 26.46 -6.95 -16.89
CA THR A 192 25.35 -6.20 -16.29
C THR A 192 25.69 -4.71 -16.22
N PRO A 193 24.84 -3.80 -16.73
CA PRO A 193 25.10 -2.37 -16.73
C PRO A 193 25.33 -1.78 -15.34
N VAL A 194 26.34 -0.92 -15.21
CA VAL A 194 26.69 -0.19 -13.99
C VAL A 194 26.93 1.27 -14.30
N GLY A 195 26.21 2.17 -13.62
CA GLY A 195 26.44 3.60 -13.67
C GLY A 195 27.20 4.09 -12.45
N LEU A 196 28.29 4.82 -12.65
CA LEU A 196 29.02 5.51 -11.57
C LEU A 196 28.81 7.02 -11.75
N VAL A 197 28.18 7.65 -10.77
CA VAL A 197 27.91 9.09 -10.81
C VAL A 197 28.58 9.76 -9.64
N LYS A 198 29.56 10.61 -9.93
CA LYS A 198 30.31 11.41 -8.95
C LYS A 198 29.76 12.82 -8.95
N SER A 199 29.47 13.36 -7.76
CA SER A 199 29.06 14.76 -7.58
C SER A 199 27.90 15.21 -8.49
N ALA A 200 26.83 14.41 -8.56
CA ALA A 200 25.64 14.71 -9.35
C ALA A 200 25.14 16.15 -9.12
N TYR A 201 24.90 16.88 -10.22
CA TYR A 201 24.45 18.27 -10.27
C TYR A 201 25.35 19.26 -9.50
N ARG A 202 26.66 19.02 -9.45
CA ARG A 202 27.67 19.94 -8.89
C ARG A 202 28.82 20.11 -9.89
N ASP A 203 29.68 21.09 -9.66
CA ASP A 203 30.77 21.47 -10.58
C ASP A 203 31.70 20.32 -11.02
N ARG A 204 31.90 19.32 -10.16
CA ARG A 204 32.76 18.14 -10.44
C ARG A 204 31.97 16.90 -10.86
N GLN A 205 30.82 17.10 -11.50
CA GLN A 205 29.98 16.00 -11.98
C GLN A 205 30.75 15.13 -12.97
N VAL A 206 30.79 13.83 -12.72
CA VAL A 206 31.32 12.83 -13.66
C VAL A 206 30.34 11.67 -13.74
N VAL A 207 29.95 11.30 -14.95
CA VAL A 207 29.06 10.17 -15.22
C VAL A 207 29.84 9.13 -16.02
N VAL A 208 29.99 7.94 -15.47
CA VAL A 208 30.63 6.80 -16.12
C VAL A 208 29.62 5.69 -16.31
N ARG A 209 29.58 5.14 -17.52
CA ARG A 209 28.79 3.97 -17.89
C ARG A 209 29.76 2.83 -18.10
N THR A 210 29.55 1.74 -17.40
CA THR A 210 30.47 0.61 -17.35
C THR A 210 29.69 -0.67 -17.09
N THR A 211 30.38 -1.78 -16.87
CA THR A 211 29.79 -3.10 -16.60
C THR A 211 30.12 -3.54 -15.18
N LEU A 212 29.46 -4.60 -14.73
CA LEU A 212 29.75 -5.20 -13.43
C LEU A 212 31.20 -5.72 -13.37
N ASP A 213 31.77 -6.24 -14.47
CA ASP A 213 33.17 -6.64 -14.55
C ASP A 213 34.13 -5.43 -14.47
N ASP A 214 33.80 -4.36 -15.19
CA ASP A 214 34.71 -3.23 -15.40
C ASP A 214 34.56 -2.11 -14.37
N MET A 215 33.56 -2.15 -13.49
CA MET A 215 33.25 -1.03 -12.58
C MET A 215 34.43 -0.63 -11.67
N LEU A 216 35.31 -1.57 -11.31
CA LEU A 216 36.48 -1.29 -10.47
C LEU A 216 37.64 -0.64 -11.22
N ASN A 217 37.61 -0.61 -12.56
CA ASN A 217 38.62 0.06 -13.39
C ASN A 217 38.47 1.59 -13.40
N HIS A 218 37.41 2.12 -12.77
CA HIS A 218 37.09 3.53 -12.73
C HIS A 218 37.25 4.14 -11.33
N ASP A 219 37.37 5.47 -11.25
CA ASP A 219 37.46 6.18 -9.97
C ASP A 219 36.12 6.14 -9.21
N ILE A 220 36.11 5.40 -8.11
CA ILE A 220 35.00 5.36 -7.14
C ILE A 220 35.47 6.00 -5.86
N GLY A 221 34.84 7.10 -5.46
CA GLY A 221 35.15 7.84 -4.24
C GLY A 221 33.95 8.00 -3.32
N MET A 222 34.13 8.79 -2.26
CA MET A 222 33.08 9.08 -1.27
C MET A 222 31.90 9.85 -1.87
N LEU A 223 32.14 10.65 -2.91
CA LEU A 223 31.12 11.44 -3.62
C LEU A 223 30.50 10.70 -4.81
N THR A 224 30.81 9.41 -4.97
CA THR A 224 30.27 8.57 -6.04
C THR A 224 29.10 7.77 -5.52
N THR A 225 28.01 7.72 -6.28
CA THR A 225 26.93 6.74 -6.13
C THR A 225 27.05 5.73 -7.27
N VAL A 226 26.96 4.45 -6.94
CA VAL A 226 27.04 3.36 -7.92
C VAL A 226 25.67 2.74 -8.09
N ILE A 227 25.12 2.77 -9.30
CA ILE A 227 23.85 2.12 -9.64
C ILE A 227 24.15 0.87 -10.46
N ILE A 228 23.78 -0.29 -9.94
CA ILE A 228 24.00 -1.59 -10.56
C ILE A 228 22.64 -2.10 -11.04
N GLY A 229 22.53 -2.29 -12.35
CA GLY A 229 21.34 -2.82 -12.99
C GLY A 229 21.01 -4.24 -12.54
N ASN A 230 19.75 -4.64 -12.71
CA ASN A 230 19.33 -6.04 -12.56
C ASN A 230 19.48 -6.81 -13.89
N THR A 231 19.08 -8.08 -13.92
CA THR A 231 19.21 -8.93 -15.14
C THR A 231 18.50 -8.38 -16.38
N SER A 232 17.47 -7.53 -16.21
CA SER A 232 16.72 -6.92 -17.31
C SER A 232 17.28 -5.57 -17.78
N THR A 233 18.28 -5.03 -17.08
CA THR A 233 18.82 -3.70 -17.36
C THR A 233 19.77 -3.75 -18.54
N PHE A 234 19.67 -2.79 -19.44
CA PHE A 234 20.53 -2.68 -20.62
C PHE A 234 20.91 -1.22 -20.91
N TYR A 235 21.92 -1.03 -21.76
CA TYR A 235 22.25 0.26 -22.35
C TYR A 235 21.59 0.42 -23.72
N HIS A 236 21.01 1.59 -23.96
CA HIS A 236 20.65 2.06 -25.29
C HIS A 236 21.36 3.39 -25.51
N ASP A 237 22.38 3.38 -26.37
CA ASP A 237 23.34 4.48 -26.48
C ASP A 237 23.88 4.87 -25.09
N ASP A 238 23.71 6.13 -24.70
CA ASP A 238 24.11 6.67 -23.40
C ASP A 238 23.01 6.53 -22.31
N LEU A 239 21.98 5.72 -22.52
CA LEU A 239 20.89 5.56 -21.55
C LEU A 239 20.94 4.18 -20.90
N MET A 240 21.06 4.16 -19.58
CA MET A 240 20.86 2.97 -18.75
C MET A 240 19.36 2.83 -18.48
N ILE A 241 18.77 1.72 -18.93
CA ILE A 241 17.32 1.51 -18.88
C ILE A 241 17.03 0.18 -18.21
N THR A 242 16.19 0.23 -17.17
CA THR A 242 15.59 -0.96 -16.58
C THR A 242 14.12 -1.01 -16.96
N PRO A 243 13.68 -1.95 -17.79
CA PRO A 243 12.29 -2.04 -18.20
C PRO A 243 11.33 -2.22 -17.02
N ARG A 244 10.19 -1.53 -17.05
CA ARG A 244 9.05 -1.83 -16.16
C ARG A 244 8.36 -3.16 -16.48
N GLY A 245 8.76 -3.84 -17.56
CA GLY A 245 8.13 -5.06 -18.06
C GLY A 245 7.05 -4.84 -19.13
N TYR A 246 6.89 -3.61 -19.65
CA TYR A 246 5.87 -3.32 -20.68
C TYR A 246 5.98 -4.19 -21.93
N GLN A 247 7.18 -4.57 -22.37
CA GLN A 247 7.38 -5.43 -23.54
C GLN A 247 6.78 -6.84 -23.36
N ARG A 248 6.58 -7.29 -22.11
CA ARG A 248 5.86 -8.55 -21.82
C ARG A 248 4.38 -8.44 -22.17
N LYS A 249 3.85 -7.21 -22.21
CA LYS A 249 2.43 -6.87 -22.37
C LYS A 249 2.09 -6.21 -23.70
N TYR A 250 3.01 -5.40 -24.22
CA TYR A 250 2.78 -4.47 -25.30
C TYR A 250 3.89 -4.58 -26.35
N THR A 251 3.51 -4.44 -27.62
CA THR A 251 4.44 -4.24 -28.72
C THR A 251 4.63 -2.74 -28.90
N LEU A 252 5.73 -2.18 -28.38
CA LEU A 252 5.94 -0.72 -28.28
C LEU A 252 5.90 0.03 -29.63
N GLY A 253 6.07 -0.68 -30.76
CA GLY A 253 5.99 -0.11 -32.11
C GLY A 253 4.63 -0.25 -32.82
N ARG A 254 3.58 -0.76 -32.16
CA ARG A 254 2.24 -0.91 -32.75
C ARG A 254 1.25 0.05 -32.10
N VAL A 255 0.40 0.68 -32.89
CA VAL A 255 -0.70 1.54 -32.39
C VAL A 255 -1.77 0.67 -31.71
N GLU A 256 -2.07 -0.48 -32.31
CA GLU A 256 -3.04 -1.43 -31.79
C GLU A 256 -2.32 -2.50 -30.95
N GLN A 257 -2.64 -2.54 -29.66
CA GLN A 257 -2.05 -3.48 -28.70
C GLN A 257 -2.92 -4.73 -28.59
N ARG A 258 -2.29 -5.92 -28.54
CA ARG A 258 -3.01 -7.19 -28.41
C ARG A 258 -3.79 -7.30 -27.09
N LEU A 259 -3.35 -6.60 -26.06
CA LEU A 259 -4.02 -6.50 -24.76
C LEU A 259 -4.68 -5.12 -24.65
N ARG A 260 -5.96 -5.10 -24.27
CA ARG A 260 -6.71 -3.84 -24.08
C ARG A 260 -6.16 -3.08 -22.86
N PRO A 261 -6.27 -1.74 -22.82
CA PRO A 261 -5.88 -0.97 -21.63
C PRO A 261 -6.56 -1.52 -20.36
N GLY A 262 -5.76 -1.96 -19.38
CA GLY A 262 -6.26 -2.54 -18.12
C GLY A 262 -6.28 -4.08 -18.05
N GLU A 263 -6.18 -4.80 -19.16
CA GLU A 263 -6.11 -6.27 -19.17
C GLU A 263 -4.80 -6.74 -18.50
N ARG A 264 -4.81 -7.64 -17.50
CA ARG A 264 -3.56 -8.15 -16.91
C ARG A 264 -2.84 -9.08 -17.91
N LEU A 265 -1.54 -9.31 -17.71
CA LEU A 265 -0.84 -10.35 -18.48
C LEU A 265 -1.57 -11.69 -18.24
N LYS A 266 -1.80 -12.45 -19.30
CA LYS A 266 -2.35 -13.81 -19.19
C LYS A 266 -1.33 -14.73 -18.51
N PRO A 267 -1.75 -15.82 -17.83
CA PRO A 267 -0.83 -16.78 -17.20
C PRO A 267 0.25 -17.30 -18.14
N GLU A 268 -0.10 -17.48 -19.42
CA GLU A 268 0.82 -17.85 -20.52
C GLU A 268 2.02 -16.88 -20.68
N ASN A 269 1.85 -15.62 -20.26
CA ASN A 269 2.86 -14.55 -20.27
C ASN A 269 3.41 -14.22 -18.86
N GLU A 270 2.92 -14.89 -17.81
CA GLU A 270 3.42 -14.82 -16.44
C GLU A 270 3.67 -16.24 -15.88
N PRO A 271 4.71 -16.96 -16.37
CA PRO A 271 5.03 -18.31 -15.90
C PRO A 271 5.39 -18.38 -14.40
N TRP A 272 5.58 -17.24 -13.73
CA TRP A 272 5.84 -17.09 -12.30
C TRP A 272 4.63 -16.55 -11.51
N SER A 273 3.48 -16.30 -12.14
CA SER A 273 2.26 -15.85 -11.43
C SER A 273 1.74 -16.94 -10.48
N LEU A 274 1.01 -16.58 -9.44
CA LEU A 274 0.51 -17.47 -8.38
C LEU A 274 -0.22 -18.75 -8.89
N ASN A 275 -0.66 -18.78 -10.15
CA ASN A 275 -1.23 -19.97 -10.78
C ASN A 275 -0.20 -21.04 -11.19
N SER A 276 1.08 -20.69 -11.40
CA SER A 276 2.13 -21.70 -11.60
C SER A 276 2.52 -22.43 -10.31
N TYR A 277 2.19 -21.84 -9.15
CA TYR A 277 2.24 -22.55 -7.86
C TYR A 277 1.03 -23.48 -7.65
N ALA A 278 -0.11 -23.22 -8.30
CA ALA A 278 -1.31 -24.05 -8.19
C ALA A 278 -1.12 -25.43 -8.85
N GLU A 279 -0.32 -25.53 -9.92
CA GLU A 279 0.04 -26.83 -10.52
C GLU A 279 0.94 -27.68 -9.61
N ILE A 280 1.74 -27.05 -8.75
CA ILE A 280 2.60 -27.76 -7.77
C ILE A 280 1.77 -28.29 -6.58
N GLN A 281 0.64 -27.63 -6.25
CA GLN A 281 -0.20 -28.01 -5.10
C GLN A 281 -1.25 -29.09 -5.38
N ASN A 282 -1.46 -29.50 -6.64
CA ASN A 282 -2.43 -30.56 -6.96
C ASN A 282 -1.90 -31.99 -6.72
N ARG A 283 -0.71 -32.12 -6.15
CA ARG A 283 -0.16 -33.42 -5.74
C ARG A 283 -0.48 -33.64 -4.27
N SER A 284 -1.29 -34.65 -4.01
CA SER A 284 -1.60 -35.11 -2.66
C SER A 284 -0.32 -35.46 -1.90
N SER A 285 -0.32 -35.29 -0.57
CA SER A 285 0.80 -35.70 0.29
C SER A 285 1.20 -37.17 0.07
N ARG A 286 0.26 -38.00 -0.38
CA ARG A 286 0.48 -39.40 -0.76
C ARG A 286 1.32 -39.54 -2.05
N GLU A 287 1.11 -38.70 -3.04
CA GLU A 287 1.88 -38.72 -4.29
C GLU A 287 3.30 -38.20 -4.10
N TRP A 288 3.48 -37.20 -3.23
CA TRP A 288 4.80 -36.76 -2.78
C TRP A 288 5.53 -37.87 -2.01
N ALA A 289 4.84 -38.52 -1.07
CA ALA A 289 5.40 -39.63 -0.31
C ALA A 289 5.75 -40.84 -1.20
N ALA A 290 4.91 -41.16 -2.20
CA ALA A 290 5.15 -42.26 -3.13
C ALA A 290 6.35 -42.00 -4.06
N GLU A 291 6.52 -40.77 -4.56
CA GLU A 291 7.69 -40.40 -5.35
C GLU A 291 8.96 -40.38 -4.49
N ALA A 292 8.90 -39.83 -3.27
CA ALA A 292 10.01 -39.87 -2.33
C ALA A 292 10.40 -41.32 -2.00
N LEU A 293 9.43 -42.21 -1.80
CA LEU A 293 9.67 -43.65 -1.64
C LEU A 293 10.29 -44.28 -2.91
N GLY A 294 9.83 -43.88 -4.09
CA GLY A 294 10.38 -44.35 -5.36
C GLY A 294 11.84 -43.93 -5.57
N ARG A 295 12.18 -42.70 -5.18
CA ARG A 295 13.55 -42.18 -5.20
C ARG A 295 14.44 -42.87 -4.16
N LEU A 296 13.89 -43.17 -2.98
CA LEU A 296 14.59 -43.94 -1.93
C LEU A 296 14.78 -45.42 -2.30
N ARG A 297 13.87 -46.01 -3.10
CA ARG A 297 13.98 -47.39 -3.60
C ARG A 297 14.94 -47.52 -4.79
N ASN A 298 15.12 -46.45 -5.57
CA ASN A 298 16.10 -46.42 -6.67
C ASN A 298 17.51 -46.03 -6.21
N SER A 299 17.69 -45.59 -4.97
CA SER A 299 19.00 -45.51 -4.32
C SER A 299 19.28 -46.80 -3.57
N ASP A 300 20.37 -47.48 -3.91
CA ASP A 300 20.90 -48.65 -3.19
C ASP A 300 21.17 -48.32 -1.70
N MET A 301 20.14 -48.41 -0.86
CA MET A 301 20.29 -48.32 0.59
C MET A 301 19.54 -49.48 1.24
N LYS A 302 20.33 -50.36 1.87
CA LYS A 302 19.90 -51.54 2.62
C LYS A 302 18.83 -51.16 3.64
N ILE A 303 17.63 -51.72 3.48
CA ILE A 303 16.57 -51.64 4.49
C ILE A 303 16.96 -52.58 5.64
N ILE A 304 17.13 -52.00 6.82
CA ILE A 304 17.19 -52.75 8.08
C ILE A 304 15.74 -52.98 8.51
N ASP A 305 15.38 -54.24 8.61
CA ASP A 305 14.07 -54.69 9.09
C ASP A 305 13.89 -54.30 10.56
N ARG A 306 12.80 -53.61 10.88
CA ARG A 306 12.27 -53.56 12.24
C ARG A 306 10.76 -53.64 12.20
N ALA A 307 10.30 -54.84 12.50
CA ALA A 307 9.04 -55.13 13.15
C ALA A 307 8.82 -54.23 14.39
N ASP A 308 7.55 -54.14 14.77
CA ASP A 308 6.99 -53.51 15.97
C ASP A 308 6.71 -52.01 15.92
N VAL A 309 5.61 -51.61 15.25
CA VAL A 309 4.62 -50.68 15.83
C VAL A 309 3.24 -50.97 15.22
N SER A 310 2.35 -51.57 16.02
CA SER A 310 0.91 -51.63 15.75
C SER A 310 0.24 -50.35 16.21
N ILE A 311 -0.23 -49.51 15.28
CA ILE A 311 -1.17 -48.41 15.58
C ILE A 311 -2.49 -48.68 14.87
N SER A 312 -3.53 -48.74 15.68
CA SER A 312 -4.94 -48.93 15.33
C SER A 312 -5.43 -47.89 14.34
N THR A 313 -5.87 -48.34 13.16
CA THR A 313 -6.60 -47.54 12.19
C THR A 313 -8.07 -47.42 12.59
N GLN A 314 -8.39 -46.39 13.37
CA GLN A 314 -9.73 -45.80 13.39
C GLN A 314 -9.61 -44.27 13.47
N SER A 315 -9.80 -43.62 12.32
CA SER A 315 -10.13 -42.19 12.25
C SER A 315 -10.85 -41.95 10.93
N SER A 316 -12.18 -42.01 10.97
CA SER A 316 -13.05 -41.40 9.96
C SER A 316 -12.86 -39.89 10.04
N ALA A 317 -11.99 -39.33 9.20
CA ALA A 317 -11.87 -37.89 9.05
C ALA A 317 -13.12 -37.37 8.32
N HIS A 318 -14.13 -36.95 9.08
CA HIS A 318 -15.20 -36.09 8.57
C HIS A 318 -14.59 -34.71 8.30
N GLN A 319 -14.69 -34.27 7.06
CA GLN A 319 -14.07 -33.05 6.57
C GLN A 319 -15.01 -31.88 6.87
N SER A 320 -14.90 -31.31 8.06
CA SER A 320 -15.73 -30.19 8.47
C SER A 320 -15.31 -28.89 7.79
N THR A 321 -16.29 -28.11 7.32
CA THR A 321 -16.07 -26.84 6.60
C THR A 321 -16.51 -25.65 7.43
N ILE A 322 -15.85 -24.51 7.26
CA ILE A 322 -16.23 -23.27 7.94
C ILE A 322 -17.34 -22.60 7.14
N LEU A 323 -18.51 -22.41 7.77
CA LEU A 323 -19.62 -21.62 7.25
C LEU A 323 -19.49 -20.18 7.74
N GLU A 324 -19.50 -19.21 6.82
CA GLU A 324 -19.52 -17.77 7.12
C GLU A 324 -20.66 -17.07 6.37
N ILE A 325 -21.63 -16.51 7.11
CA ILE A 325 -22.84 -15.87 6.57
C ILE A 325 -23.20 -14.61 7.35
N ALA A 326 -23.88 -13.65 6.71
CA ALA A 326 -24.45 -12.48 7.37
C ALA A 326 -25.92 -12.74 7.76
N VAL A 327 -26.29 -12.43 9.00
CA VAL A 327 -27.62 -12.66 9.56
C VAL A 327 -28.20 -11.36 10.13
N SER A 328 -29.45 -11.05 9.78
CA SER A 328 -30.16 -9.83 10.21
C SER A 328 -31.60 -10.12 10.64
N PRO A 329 -32.17 -9.41 11.64
CA PRO A 329 -33.59 -9.58 12.01
C PRO A 329 -34.54 -8.83 11.05
N GLY A 330 -33.99 -8.05 10.11
CA GLY A 330 -34.73 -7.32 9.08
C GLY A 330 -33.85 -6.30 8.35
N VAL A 331 -34.44 -5.52 7.46
CA VAL A 331 -33.76 -4.43 6.73
C VAL A 331 -33.85 -3.13 7.52
N ALA A 332 -35.06 -2.80 7.98
CA ALA A 332 -35.35 -1.68 8.86
C ALA A 332 -35.51 -2.10 10.32
N ASN A 333 -35.72 -3.40 10.61
CA ASN A 333 -35.69 -3.92 11.96
C ASN A 333 -34.26 -4.39 12.31
N LYS A 334 -33.69 -3.82 13.38
CA LYS A 334 -32.33 -4.16 13.87
C LYS A 334 -32.33 -4.75 15.27
N LYS A 335 -33.51 -5.10 15.78
CA LYS A 335 -33.68 -5.71 17.10
C LYS A 335 -33.84 -7.21 16.91
N PHE A 336 -32.90 -7.98 17.44
CA PHE A 336 -33.06 -9.42 17.58
C PHE A 336 -33.96 -9.73 18.77
N SER A 337 -34.92 -10.63 18.59
CA SER A 337 -35.69 -11.15 19.71
C SER A 337 -34.81 -12.07 20.59
N PRO A 338 -35.17 -12.29 21.87
CA PRO A 338 -34.50 -13.28 22.70
C PRO A 338 -34.48 -14.68 22.07
N SER A 339 -35.55 -15.08 21.39
CA SER A 339 -35.62 -16.37 20.67
C SER A 339 -34.62 -16.44 19.51
N GLN A 340 -34.43 -15.35 18.77
CA GLN A 340 -33.44 -15.29 17.68
C GLN A 340 -32.00 -15.34 18.21
N LEU A 341 -31.71 -14.64 19.30
CA LEU A 341 -30.38 -14.68 19.93
C LEU A 341 -30.05 -16.08 20.46
N LEU A 342 -31.02 -16.76 21.08
CA LEU A 342 -30.86 -18.14 21.54
C LEU A 342 -30.62 -19.10 20.39
N LEU A 343 -31.37 -18.96 19.28
CA LEU A 343 -31.19 -19.76 18.08
C LEU A 343 -29.79 -19.55 17.47
N LEU A 344 -29.34 -18.30 17.35
CA LEU A 344 -27.99 -17.97 16.88
C LEU A 344 -26.90 -18.60 17.77
N ALA A 345 -27.04 -18.49 19.09
CA ALA A 345 -26.08 -19.09 20.02
C ALA A 345 -26.07 -20.63 19.93
N THR A 346 -27.24 -21.24 19.79
CA THR A 346 -27.38 -22.71 19.68
C THR A 346 -26.77 -23.22 18.38
N LEU A 347 -27.00 -22.54 17.26
CA LEU A 347 -26.47 -22.91 15.96
C LEU A 347 -24.96 -22.62 15.84
N ALA A 348 -24.46 -21.56 16.47
CA ALA A 348 -23.03 -21.26 16.50
C ALA A 348 -22.26 -22.33 17.28
N GLY A 349 -22.84 -22.82 18.39
CA GLY A 349 -22.20 -23.76 19.31
C GLY A 349 -21.04 -23.14 20.08
N ASP A 350 -20.33 -23.95 20.87
CA ASP A 350 -19.27 -23.48 21.76
C ASP A 350 -18.03 -22.95 21.05
N GLN A 351 -17.88 -23.23 19.75
CA GLN A 351 -16.73 -22.85 18.93
C GLN A 351 -17.09 -21.88 17.79
N GLY A 352 -18.36 -21.46 17.70
CA GLY A 352 -18.81 -20.50 16.70
C GLY A 352 -18.60 -19.05 17.13
N GLU A 353 -18.62 -18.14 16.16
CA GLU A 353 -18.44 -16.70 16.37
C GLU A 353 -19.65 -15.91 15.87
N LEU A 354 -20.01 -14.86 16.62
CA LEU A 354 -21.00 -13.87 16.24
C LEU A 354 -20.36 -12.48 16.29
N GLU A 355 -20.15 -11.86 15.13
CA GLU A 355 -19.52 -10.54 15.01
C GLU A 355 -20.56 -9.47 14.66
N TYR A 356 -20.73 -8.46 15.51
CA TYR A 356 -21.64 -7.35 15.24
C TYR A 356 -20.98 -6.29 14.34
N THR A 357 -21.62 -5.99 13.21
CA THR A 357 -21.06 -5.11 12.18
C THR A 357 -21.58 -3.66 12.29
N PRO A 358 -20.82 -2.66 11.77
CA PRO A 358 -21.33 -1.29 11.59
C PRO A 358 -22.52 -1.17 10.63
N ALA A 359 -22.83 -2.24 9.88
CA ALA A 359 -24.00 -2.34 9.03
C ALA A 359 -25.23 -2.90 9.76
N HIS A 360 -25.11 -3.14 11.07
CA HIS A 360 -26.15 -3.64 11.97
C HIS A 360 -26.74 -5.02 11.63
N HIS A 361 -25.92 -5.88 11.05
CA HIS A 361 -26.15 -7.32 11.00
C HIS A 361 -25.03 -8.06 11.74
N LEU A 362 -25.25 -9.33 12.05
CA LEU A 362 -24.24 -10.21 12.62
C LEU A 362 -23.55 -11.00 11.49
N ILE A 363 -22.23 -11.14 11.54
CA ILE A 363 -21.55 -12.20 10.80
C ILE A 363 -21.54 -13.43 11.71
N PHE A 364 -22.13 -14.51 11.22
CA PHE A 364 -22.21 -15.81 11.87
C PHE A 364 -21.15 -16.72 11.26
N ARG A 365 -20.23 -17.23 12.09
CA ARG A 365 -19.23 -18.22 11.69
C ARG A 365 -19.35 -19.48 12.54
N THR A 366 -19.39 -20.64 11.91
CA THR A 366 -19.29 -21.92 12.64
C THR A 366 -18.69 -23.01 11.77
N THR A 367 -18.22 -24.09 12.39
CA THR A 367 -17.75 -25.28 11.69
C THR A 367 -18.91 -26.27 11.57
N THR A 368 -19.26 -26.66 10.36
CA THR A 368 -20.40 -27.56 10.10
C THR A 368 -20.13 -28.48 8.92
N ASP A 369 -20.78 -29.63 8.95
CA ASP A 369 -20.86 -30.59 7.84
C ASP A 369 -22.14 -30.36 7.00
N ASP A 370 -23.08 -29.53 7.48
CA ASP A 370 -24.36 -29.26 6.85
C ASP A 370 -24.72 -27.76 6.97
N ALA A 371 -24.26 -26.97 6.01
CA ALA A 371 -24.49 -25.53 5.96
C ALA A 371 -25.94 -25.18 5.58
N GLU A 372 -26.59 -25.99 4.72
CA GLU A 372 -27.94 -25.72 4.24
C GLU A 372 -28.97 -25.81 5.36
N LYS A 373 -28.80 -26.78 6.27
CA LYS A 373 -29.63 -26.92 7.45
C LYS A 373 -29.56 -25.68 8.35
N ILE A 374 -28.36 -25.16 8.62
CA ILE A 374 -28.19 -23.96 9.45
C ILE A 374 -28.87 -22.75 8.80
N VAL A 375 -28.67 -22.54 7.49
CA VAL A 375 -29.32 -21.43 6.75
C VAL A 375 -30.84 -21.56 6.80
N LYS A 376 -31.38 -22.77 6.68
CA LYS A 376 -32.82 -23.02 6.77
C LYS A 376 -33.38 -22.70 8.15
N GLU A 377 -32.75 -23.18 9.23
CA GLU A 377 -33.19 -22.93 10.60
C GLU A 377 -33.16 -21.43 10.95
N LEU A 378 -32.12 -20.71 10.50
CA LEU A 378 -32.06 -19.25 10.69
C LEU A 378 -33.21 -18.52 9.98
N ARG A 379 -33.57 -18.94 8.76
CA ARG A 379 -34.70 -18.37 8.00
C ARG A 379 -36.05 -18.69 8.65
N GLU A 380 -36.24 -19.91 9.13
CA GLU A 380 -37.44 -20.31 9.87
C GLU A 380 -37.57 -19.55 11.21
N GLY A 381 -36.44 -19.17 11.81
CA GLY A 381 -36.38 -18.25 12.96
C GLY A 381 -36.69 -16.77 12.63
N GLY A 382 -37.14 -16.48 11.41
CA GLY A 382 -37.52 -15.13 10.98
C GLY A 382 -36.34 -14.20 10.74
N MET A 383 -35.12 -14.73 10.55
CA MET A 383 -33.94 -13.94 10.22
C MET A 383 -33.65 -14.00 8.72
N ARG A 384 -33.13 -12.91 8.18
CA ARG A 384 -32.62 -12.86 6.81
C ARG A 384 -31.16 -13.30 6.80
N VAL A 385 -30.80 -14.12 5.82
CA VAL A 385 -29.46 -14.69 5.66
C VAL A 385 -28.91 -14.31 4.29
N PHE A 386 -27.71 -13.73 4.27
CA PHE A 386 -27.03 -13.26 3.08
C PHE A 386 -25.57 -13.77 3.04
N PRO A 387 -25.00 -13.98 1.84
CA PRO A 387 -23.57 -14.25 1.70
C PRO A 387 -22.71 -13.08 2.23
N VAL A 388 -21.50 -13.40 2.70
CA VAL A 388 -20.46 -12.42 3.05
C VAL A 388 -19.52 -12.23 1.85
N GLY A 389 -18.99 -11.02 1.69
CA GLY A 389 -18.01 -10.70 0.64
C GLY A 389 -18.45 -9.56 -0.27
N ASP A 390 -18.08 -9.65 -1.54
CA ASP A 390 -18.38 -8.65 -2.57
C ASP A 390 -19.83 -8.84 -3.10
N VAL A 391 -20.77 -8.43 -2.26
CA VAL A 391 -22.22 -8.53 -2.50
C VAL A 391 -22.92 -7.21 -2.23
N ILE A 392 -24.17 -7.09 -2.68
CA ILE A 392 -25.01 -5.92 -2.46
C ILE A 392 -25.56 -5.92 -1.03
N LYS A 393 -25.37 -4.81 -0.31
CA LYS A 393 -25.86 -4.61 1.05
C LYS A 393 -26.77 -3.40 1.13
N LEU A 394 -28.01 -3.61 1.59
CA LEU A 394 -28.95 -2.52 1.86
C LEU A 394 -28.98 -2.21 3.36
N LYS A 395 -28.94 -0.93 3.72
CA LYS A 395 -29.12 -0.46 5.11
C LYS A 395 -30.24 0.56 5.16
N ALA A 396 -31.19 0.39 6.08
CA ALA A 396 -32.29 1.32 6.29
C ALA A 396 -32.31 1.93 7.71
N CYS A 397 -32.97 3.09 7.83
CA CYS A 397 -33.16 3.77 9.11
C CYS A 397 -34.18 3.07 10.02
N ASP A 398 -33.90 3.01 11.32
CA ASP A 398 -34.67 2.21 12.29
C ASP A 398 -34.94 2.91 13.64
N PHE A 399 -34.30 4.06 13.93
CA PHE A 399 -34.25 4.61 15.30
C PHE A 399 -35.31 5.65 15.72
N CYS A 400 -36.00 6.36 14.81
CA CYS A 400 -37.05 7.36 15.15
C CYS A 400 -38.48 6.98 14.70
N ASP A 401 -39.52 7.67 15.18
CA ASP A 401 -40.93 7.40 14.83
C ASP A 401 -41.50 8.35 13.74
N GLY A 402 -40.67 8.85 12.81
CA GLY A 402 -41.06 9.84 11.79
C GLY A 402 -42.03 9.32 10.69
N GLU A 403 -42.01 9.90 9.48
CA GLU A 403 -42.80 9.47 8.28
C GLU A 403 -42.45 8.04 7.76
N LYS A 404 -41.96 7.14 8.62
CA LYS A 404 -41.30 5.89 8.22
C LYS A 404 -42.19 4.84 7.58
N PHE A 405 -43.49 4.81 7.90
CA PHE A 405 -44.34 3.67 7.53
C PHE A 405 -44.51 3.50 6.02
N GLU A 406 -44.50 4.58 5.24
CA GLU A 406 -44.66 4.50 3.78
C GLU A 406 -43.38 4.06 3.06
N GLY A 407 -42.20 4.38 3.61
CA GLY A 407 -40.92 4.09 2.96
C GLY A 407 -40.38 2.67 3.23
N ILE A 408 -40.76 2.06 4.36
CA ILE A 408 -40.20 0.76 4.79
C ILE A 408 -40.53 -0.36 3.79
N SER A 409 -41.74 -0.40 3.24
CA SER A 409 -42.15 -1.41 2.25
C SER A 409 -41.23 -1.40 1.03
N PHE A 410 -40.87 -0.22 0.53
CA PHE A 410 -39.92 -0.08 -0.58
C PHE A 410 -38.50 -0.53 -0.20
N ALA A 411 -38.04 -0.26 1.02
CA ALA A 411 -36.76 -0.76 1.48
C ALA A 411 -36.74 -2.29 1.57
N GLU A 412 -37.84 -2.90 2.00
CA GLU A 412 -37.99 -4.36 2.05
C GLU A 412 -38.02 -4.98 0.66
N GLU A 413 -38.76 -4.38 -0.28
CA GLU A 413 -38.84 -4.78 -1.68
C GLU A 413 -37.47 -4.69 -2.37
N ILE A 414 -36.75 -3.58 -2.20
CA ILE A 414 -35.40 -3.39 -2.75
C ILE A 414 -34.45 -4.47 -2.19
N ALA A 415 -34.54 -4.77 -0.90
CA ALA A 415 -33.71 -5.80 -0.29
C ALA A 415 -34.02 -7.20 -0.85
N GLU A 416 -35.30 -7.52 -1.03
CA GLU A 416 -35.73 -8.81 -1.55
C GLU A 416 -35.24 -9.03 -2.99
N ARG A 417 -35.30 -7.98 -3.82
CA ARG A 417 -34.82 -8.05 -5.20
C ARG A 417 -33.30 -8.09 -5.30
N LEU A 418 -32.58 -7.29 -4.50
CA LEU A 418 -31.17 -6.95 -4.78
C LEU A 418 -30.16 -7.41 -3.72
N ALA A 419 -30.53 -7.54 -2.45
CA ALA A 419 -29.55 -7.81 -1.40
C ALA A 419 -28.94 -9.22 -1.53
N GLY A 420 -27.62 -9.32 -1.36
CA GLY A 420 -26.90 -10.59 -1.46
C GLY A 420 -26.53 -11.02 -2.89
N GLN A 421 -26.97 -10.31 -3.93
CA GLN A 421 -26.46 -10.53 -5.28
C GLN A 421 -24.95 -10.24 -5.35
N SER A 422 -24.21 -11.03 -6.14
CA SER A 422 -22.77 -10.85 -6.33
C SER A 422 -22.48 -9.64 -7.21
N VAL A 423 -21.43 -8.91 -6.85
CA VAL A 423 -20.92 -7.75 -7.58
C VAL A 423 -19.39 -7.77 -7.55
N GLU A 424 -18.74 -7.03 -8.45
CA GLU A 424 -17.28 -6.98 -8.52
C GLU A 424 -16.61 -6.50 -7.24
N LYS A 425 -17.29 -5.62 -6.51
CA LYS A 425 -16.86 -5.13 -5.22
C LYS A 425 -18.08 -4.75 -4.38
N GLU A 426 -18.02 -5.00 -3.07
CA GLU A 426 -19.11 -4.70 -2.13
C GLU A 426 -19.77 -3.35 -2.45
N LEU A 427 -21.08 -3.40 -2.72
CA LEU A 427 -21.93 -2.28 -3.12
C LEU A 427 -22.90 -1.98 -1.98
N ARG A 428 -22.86 -0.76 -1.45
CA ARG A 428 -23.72 -0.35 -0.33
C ARG A 428 -24.84 0.56 -0.79
N ILE A 429 -26.07 0.15 -0.51
CA ILE A 429 -27.27 0.94 -0.74
C ILE A 429 -27.74 1.49 0.62
N GLY A 430 -27.77 2.80 0.76
CA GLY A 430 -28.27 3.50 1.92
C GLY A 430 -29.71 3.95 1.71
N PHE A 431 -30.59 3.66 2.67
CA PHE A 431 -31.99 4.05 2.64
C PHE A 431 -32.34 4.94 3.83
N ASN A 432 -32.84 6.13 3.54
CA ASN A 432 -33.39 7.07 4.50
C ASN A 432 -34.88 7.25 4.25
N GLY A 433 -35.71 6.87 5.23
CA GLY A 433 -37.17 6.96 5.16
C GLY A 433 -37.76 8.37 5.35
N CYS A 434 -36.93 9.41 5.46
CA CYS A 434 -37.38 10.80 5.51
C CYS A 434 -36.30 11.76 5.02
N ALA A 435 -36.71 12.99 4.72
CA ALA A 435 -35.87 14.05 4.17
C ALA A 435 -34.70 14.48 5.08
N MET A 436 -34.75 14.16 6.37
CA MET A 436 -33.67 14.52 7.31
C MET A 436 -32.36 13.78 7.02
N ALA A 437 -32.41 12.65 6.31
CA ALA A 437 -31.24 11.87 5.91
C ALA A 437 -30.25 11.51 7.05
N CYS A 438 -30.71 11.48 8.32
CA CYS A 438 -29.90 11.28 9.52
C CYS A 438 -29.14 9.95 9.59
N TYR A 439 -29.47 9.02 8.70
CA TYR A 439 -28.86 7.68 8.65
C TYR A 439 -27.70 7.61 7.64
N GLY A 440 -27.39 8.74 6.99
CA GLY A 440 -26.22 8.88 6.13
C GLY A 440 -26.36 8.18 4.79
N ALA A 441 -27.58 7.91 4.29
CA ALA A 441 -27.78 7.27 2.99
C ALA A 441 -27.02 7.97 1.85
N VAL A 442 -26.91 9.30 1.90
CA VAL A 442 -26.18 10.12 0.94
C VAL A 442 -24.68 9.83 0.89
N ASN A 443 -24.12 9.10 1.86
CA ASN A 443 -22.69 8.76 1.92
C ASN A 443 -22.36 7.35 1.41
N GLU A 444 -23.38 6.54 1.11
CA GLU A 444 -23.21 5.18 0.59
C GLU A 444 -23.05 5.20 -0.94
N ASP A 445 -22.66 4.06 -1.55
CA ASP A 445 -22.42 3.98 -3.00
C ASP A 445 -23.66 4.40 -3.80
N ILE A 446 -24.85 3.98 -3.32
CA ILE A 446 -26.16 4.42 -3.81
C ILE A 446 -26.97 4.89 -2.60
N GLY A 447 -27.40 6.14 -2.60
CA GLY A 447 -28.19 6.75 -1.52
C GLY A 447 -29.62 7.05 -1.96
N LEU A 448 -30.59 6.67 -1.12
CA LEU A 448 -32.01 6.90 -1.33
C LEU A 448 -32.55 7.73 -0.16
N VAL A 449 -33.13 8.89 -0.46
CA VAL A 449 -33.77 9.75 0.54
C VAL A 449 -35.25 9.89 0.20
N PHE A 450 -36.12 9.30 1.02
CA PHE A 450 -37.56 9.34 0.84
C PHE A 450 -38.16 10.66 1.36
N ARG A 451 -39.10 11.23 0.60
CA ARG A 451 -39.89 12.40 0.99
C ARG A 451 -41.22 12.42 0.24
N LYS A 452 -42.34 12.38 0.97
CA LYS A 452 -43.70 12.55 0.41
C LYS A 452 -43.98 11.64 -0.81
N GLY A 453 -43.77 10.33 -0.69
CA GLY A 453 -44.04 9.35 -1.75
C GLY A 453 -43.02 9.35 -2.90
N ARG A 454 -41.88 10.03 -2.74
CA ARG A 454 -40.84 10.17 -3.76
C ARG A 454 -39.45 9.95 -3.17
N PHE A 455 -38.48 9.63 -4.01
CA PHE A 455 -37.07 9.49 -3.65
C PHE A 455 -36.17 10.50 -4.37
N ASP A 456 -35.21 11.01 -3.62
CA ASP A 456 -34.02 11.64 -4.15
C ASP A 456 -32.91 10.59 -4.24
N LEU A 457 -32.26 10.51 -5.41
CA LEU A 457 -31.25 9.50 -5.73
C LEU A 457 -29.86 10.12 -5.70
N PHE A 458 -28.96 9.48 -4.97
CA PHE A 458 -27.56 9.83 -4.86
C PHE A 458 -26.70 8.68 -5.38
N LEU A 459 -25.71 8.96 -6.23
CA LEU A 459 -24.82 7.95 -6.79
C LEU A 459 -23.34 8.28 -6.55
N GLY A 460 -22.54 7.25 -6.33
CA GLY A 460 -21.08 7.33 -6.27
C GLY A 460 -20.54 7.87 -4.95
N GLY A 461 -21.22 7.61 -3.84
CA GLY A 461 -20.67 7.93 -2.51
C GLY A 461 -19.43 7.09 -2.23
N LYS A 462 -18.47 7.70 -1.53
CA LYS A 462 -17.23 7.05 -1.13
C LYS A 462 -17.17 6.98 0.39
N THR A 463 -17.42 5.78 0.91
CA THR A 463 -17.59 5.51 2.35
C THR A 463 -16.27 5.45 3.14
N THR A 464 -15.13 5.29 2.47
CA THR A 464 -13.82 5.06 3.13
C THR A 464 -12.65 5.74 2.41
N GLY A 465 -11.60 6.05 3.18
CA GLY A 465 -10.33 6.63 2.69
C GLY A 465 -10.25 8.17 2.81
N ARG A 466 -9.06 8.73 2.59
CA ARG A 466 -8.76 10.17 2.78
C ARG A 466 -9.67 11.12 1.97
N ASN A 467 -10.10 10.68 0.78
CA ASN A 467 -11.00 11.44 -0.09
C ASN A 467 -12.42 10.88 -0.03
N ALA A 468 -12.87 10.38 1.12
CA ALA A 468 -14.25 9.97 1.34
C ALA A 468 -15.20 11.17 1.15
N GLY A 469 -16.41 10.91 0.70
CA GLY A 469 -17.37 11.99 0.45
C GLY A 469 -18.73 11.47 -0.01
N PRO A 470 -19.76 12.34 0.04
CA PRO A 470 -21.13 11.96 -0.28
C PRO A 470 -21.29 11.59 -1.76
N GLY A 471 -22.30 10.80 -2.08
CA GLY A 471 -22.76 10.61 -3.45
C GLY A 471 -23.27 11.91 -4.05
N GLN A 472 -23.30 11.97 -5.38
CA GLN A 472 -23.85 13.10 -6.12
C GLN A 472 -25.36 12.91 -6.22
N ARG A 473 -26.13 13.96 -5.91
CA ARG A 473 -27.57 13.95 -6.15
C ARG A 473 -27.81 14.00 -7.65
N VAL A 474 -28.22 12.88 -8.23
CA VAL A 474 -28.42 12.76 -9.69
C VAL A 474 -29.87 12.99 -10.10
N ALA A 475 -30.82 12.80 -9.18
CA ALA A 475 -32.22 13.03 -9.41
C ALA A 475 -32.95 13.42 -8.10
N GLU A 476 -34.00 14.22 -8.24
CA GLU A 476 -34.88 14.63 -7.15
C GLU A 476 -36.32 14.22 -7.49
N GLY A 477 -37.07 13.72 -6.50
CA GLY A 477 -38.50 13.51 -6.64
C GLY A 477 -38.94 12.34 -7.54
N ILE A 478 -38.15 11.28 -7.66
CA ILE A 478 -38.52 10.06 -8.40
C ILE A 478 -39.71 9.38 -7.69
N PRO A 479 -40.81 9.02 -8.40
CA PRO A 479 -41.92 8.28 -7.79
C PRO A 479 -41.45 6.99 -7.09
N ALA A 480 -41.91 6.74 -5.87
CA ALA A 480 -41.40 5.63 -5.05
C ALA A 480 -41.56 4.25 -5.72
N GLU A 481 -42.67 4.05 -6.44
CA GLU A 481 -42.97 2.83 -7.19
C GLU A 481 -41.97 2.52 -8.31
N GLN A 482 -41.30 3.54 -8.86
CA GLN A 482 -40.34 3.36 -9.96
C GLN A 482 -38.91 3.08 -9.46
N MET A 483 -38.66 3.27 -8.16
CA MET A 483 -37.30 3.19 -7.60
C MET A 483 -36.72 1.77 -7.62
N PRO A 484 -37.45 0.70 -7.26
CA PRO A 484 -36.91 -0.66 -7.32
C PRO A 484 -36.43 -1.04 -8.73
N ASP A 485 -37.25 -0.79 -9.76
CA ASP A 485 -36.91 -1.11 -11.15
C ASP A 485 -35.73 -0.27 -11.67
N LEU A 486 -35.64 1.01 -11.25
CA LEU A 486 -34.52 1.86 -11.61
C LEU A 486 -33.22 1.36 -11.00
N LEU A 487 -33.22 0.96 -9.73
CA LEU A 487 -32.04 0.41 -9.07
C LEU A 487 -31.58 -0.88 -9.71
N GLU A 488 -32.51 -1.75 -10.09
CA GLU A 488 -32.20 -3.00 -10.78
C GLU A 488 -31.45 -2.73 -12.10
N ARG A 489 -31.88 -1.74 -12.91
CA ARG A 489 -31.16 -1.37 -14.13
C ARG A 489 -29.78 -0.76 -13.87
N ILE A 490 -29.65 0.10 -12.86
CA ILE A 490 -28.35 0.68 -12.45
C ILE A 490 -27.38 -0.44 -12.03
N ILE A 491 -27.87 -1.40 -11.23
CA ILE A 491 -27.08 -2.50 -10.71
C ILE A 491 -26.73 -3.50 -11.81
N ALA A 492 -27.66 -3.82 -12.71
CA ALA A 492 -27.38 -4.67 -13.86
C ALA A 492 -26.33 -4.04 -14.79
N THR A 493 -26.38 -2.72 -14.97
CA THR A 493 -25.35 -1.97 -15.70
C THR A 493 -24.00 -2.06 -15.01
N TYR A 494 -23.96 -1.94 -13.68
CA TYR A 494 -22.74 -2.13 -12.90
C TYR A 494 -22.21 -3.56 -13.00
N GLN A 495 -23.02 -4.58 -12.78
CA GLN A 495 -22.60 -5.99 -12.85
C GLN A 495 -22.07 -6.37 -14.25
N SER A 496 -22.65 -5.84 -15.32
CA SER A 496 -22.25 -6.18 -16.69
C SER A 496 -21.06 -5.39 -17.22
N GLN A 497 -20.83 -4.16 -16.72
CA GLN A 497 -19.83 -3.25 -17.29
C GLN A 497 -18.73 -2.83 -16.29
N ALA A 498 -18.81 -3.22 -15.02
CA ALA A 498 -17.74 -3.01 -14.06
C ALA A 498 -16.50 -3.82 -14.42
N PHE A 499 -15.33 -3.26 -14.15
CA PHE A 499 -14.10 -4.03 -14.22
C PHE A 499 -13.92 -4.89 -12.96
N PRO A 500 -13.12 -5.98 -13.04
CA PRO A 500 -12.84 -6.82 -11.89
C PRO A 500 -12.35 -6.05 -10.67
N GLY A 501 -13.08 -6.15 -9.55
CA GLY A 501 -12.78 -5.45 -8.30
C GLY A 501 -13.01 -3.92 -8.31
N GLU A 502 -13.66 -3.37 -9.34
CA GLU A 502 -13.99 -1.95 -9.42
C GLU A 502 -15.06 -1.58 -8.39
N ARG A 503 -14.89 -0.45 -7.69
CA ARG A 503 -15.89 0.11 -6.78
C ARG A 503 -16.88 0.97 -7.55
N PHE A 504 -18.14 0.98 -7.13
CA PHE A 504 -19.22 1.70 -7.81
C PHE A 504 -18.93 3.20 -8.07
N HIS A 505 -18.33 3.92 -7.11
CA HIS A 505 -17.99 5.34 -7.34
C HIS A 505 -16.97 5.55 -8.48
N LYS A 506 -16.02 4.62 -8.67
CA LYS A 506 -15.07 4.65 -9.79
C LYS A 506 -15.76 4.27 -11.09
N PHE A 507 -16.64 3.28 -11.03
CA PHE A 507 -17.47 2.87 -12.15
C PHE A 507 -18.31 4.05 -12.67
N PHE A 508 -19.03 4.75 -11.80
CA PHE A 508 -19.86 5.89 -12.18
C PHE A 508 -19.03 7.04 -12.77
N MET A 509 -17.89 7.36 -12.16
CA MET A 509 -16.93 8.34 -12.68
C MET A 509 -16.41 7.97 -14.07
N ARG A 510 -16.08 6.70 -14.29
CA ARG A 510 -15.56 6.20 -15.57
C ARG A 510 -16.62 6.17 -16.66
N MET A 511 -17.82 5.69 -16.33
CA MET A 511 -18.91 5.61 -17.30
C MET A 511 -19.36 6.99 -17.75
N GLY A 512 -19.17 8.02 -16.91
CA GLY A 512 -19.59 9.40 -17.19
C GLY A 512 -21.10 9.58 -17.14
N GLN A 513 -21.88 8.53 -17.43
CA GLN A 513 -23.33 8.50 -17.36
C GLN A 513 -23.84 7.06 -17.07
N ILE A 514 -24.86 6.91 -16.21
CA ILE A 514 -25.58 5.65 -15.96
C ILE A 514 -27.08 5.93 -15.98
N GLU A 515 -27.87 5.16 -16.75
CA GLU A 515 -29.33 5.31 -16.82
C GLU A 515 -29.80 6.77 -17.07
N GLY A 516 -29.03 7.53 -17.84
CA GLY A 516 -29.30 8.95 -18.11
C GLY A 516 -28.68 9.94 -17.09
N PHE A 517 -28.24 9.48 -15.93
CA PHE A 517 -27.63 10.30 -14.88
C PHE A 517 -26.16 10.55 -15.16
N SER A 518 -25.77 11.82 -15.32
CA SER A 518 -24.38 12.19 -15.62
C SER A 518 -23.55 12.35 -14.35
N TYR A 519 -22.30 11.91 -14.40
CA TYR A 519 -21.30 12.18 -13.39
C TYR A 519 -20.79 13.62 -13.53
N GLN A 520 -20.72 14.36 -12.42
CA GLN A 520 -20.13 15.68 -12.37
C GLN A 520 -18.81 15.63 -11.60
N ASP A 521 -17.74 16.17 -12.18
CA ASP A 521 -16.49 16.33 -11.44
C ASP A 521 -16.73 17.24 -10.24
N LYS A 522 -16.50 16.69 -9.04
CA LYS A 522 -16.41 17.55 -7.86
C LYS A 522 -15.15 18.39 -8.00
N PRO A 523 -15.20 19.72 -7.81
CA PRO A 523 -13.97 20.49 -7.69
C PRO A 523 -13.12 19.84 -6.60
N GLN A 524 -11.88 19.48 -6.94
CA GLN A 524 -10.95 18.92 -5.96
C GLN A 524 -10.78 19.96 -4.86
N THR A 525 -11.23 19.65 -3.65
CA THR A 525 -10.77 20.35 -2.46
C THR A 525 -9.27 20.07 -2.36
N ILE A 526 -8.47 21.06 -2.75
CA ILE A 526 -7.04 21.13 -2.47
C ILE A 526 -6.90 20.90 -0.97
N ALA A 527 -6.10 19.91 -0.59
CA ALA A 527 -5.80 19.66 0.81
C ALA A 527 -5.13 20.90 1.40
N VAL A 528 -5.80 21.53 2.35
CA VAL A 528 -5.15 22.34 3.37
C VAL A 528 -4.76 21.36 4.47
N ASP A 529 -3.48 21.34 4.85
CA ASP A 529 -2.99 20.55 5.98
C ASP A 529 -3.90 20.79 7.20
N ALA A 530 -4.59 19.74 7.63
CA ALA A 530 -5.34 19.77 8.87
C ALA A 530 -4.34 19.75 10.03
N VAL A 531 -3.89 20.93 10.44
CA VAL A 531 -3.28 21.15 11.73
C VAL A 531 -4.40 21.19 12.78
N CYS A 532 -4.79 20.03 13.30
CA CYS A 532 -5.42 19.84 14.62
C CYS A 532 -5.65 18.33 14.84
N GLY A 533 -5.39 17.73 16.01
CA GLY A 533 -5.79 18.23 17.33
C GLY A 533 -4.69 18.46 18.36
N THR A 534 -4.95 19.52 19.11
CA THR A 534 -4.64 19.77 20.53
C THR A 534 -5.19 18.70 21.45
#